data_AF-A0A0S8ETQ1-F1
#
_entry.id   AF-A0A0S8ETQ1-F1
#
_cell.length_a   1.000
_cell.length_b   1.000
_cell.length_c   1.000
_cell.angle_alpha   90.00
_cell.angle_beta   90.00
_cell.angle_gamma   90.00
#
_symmetry.space_group_name_H-M   'P 1'
#
loop_
_entity.id
_entity.type
_entity.pdbx_description
1 polymer ?
#
loop_
_entity_poly.entity_id
_entity_poly.type
_entity_poly.pdbx_seq_one_letter_code
_entity_poly.pdbx_strand_id
1 'polypeptide(L)' 'MNNKYAIDGRDPNSYSGIFWVLGRYDRAWGPERPIFGKIRYMSSANTLRKLRMSDYLARFGAQAELFD' A
#
# COMPACT_ATOMS: atom_id res chain seq x y z
N MET A 1 -3.11 9.06 8.55
CA MET A 1 -3.17 7.64 8.94
C MET A 1 -1.84 7.14 9.48
N ASN A 2 -0.78 7.05 8.67
CA ASN A 2 0.52 6.51 9.08
C ASN A 2 1.06 7.13 10.38
N ASN A 3 1.14 8.47 10.45
CA ASN A 3 1.65 9.18 11.64
C ASN A 3 0.83 8.97 12.93
N LYS A 4 -0.42 8.53 12.82
CA LYS A 4 -1.34 8.38 13.96
C LYS A 4 -1.38 6.93 14.48
N TYR A 5 -1.33 5.94 13.58
CA TYR A 5 -1.60 4.53 13.92
C TYR A 5 -0.39 3.62 13.81
N ALA A 6 0.59 3.96 12.98
CA ALA A 6 1.82 3.18 12.91
C ALA A 6 2.67 3.50 14.14
N ILE A 7 3.05 2.47 14.91
CA ILE A 7 3.90 2.63 16.10
C ILE A 7 5.29 3.18 15.72
N ASP A 8 5.75 2.86 14.51
CA ASP A 8 6.97 3.32 13.84
C ASP A 8 6.73 4.52 12.90
N GLY A 9 5.55 5.15 12.99
CA GLY A 9 5.21 6.35 12.23
C GLY A 9 5.96 7.60 12.69
N ARG A 10 5.80 8.72 11.96
CA ARG A 10 6.52 10.01 12.19
C ARG A 10 8.05 9.87 12.10
N ASP A 11 8.50 8.87 11.36
CA ASP A 11 9.90 8.57 11.13
C ASP A 11 10.31 8.94 9.69
N PRO A 12 11.55 9.38 9.43
CA PRO A 12 12.03 9.66 8.07
C PRO A 12 11.82 8.51 7.08
N ASN A 13 11.90 7.26 7.52
CA ASN A 13 11.61 6.09 6.68
C ASN A 13 10.14 6.02 6.29
N SER A 14 9.23 6.38 7.21
CA SER A 14 7.79 6.48 6.91
C SER A 14 7.51 7.51 5.81
N TYR A 15 8.07 8.71 5.91
CA TYR A 15 7.89 9.75 4.88
C TYR A 15 8.45 9.32 3.52
N SER A 16 9.68 8.79 3.54
CA SER A 16 10.36 8.34 2.33
C SER A 16 9.63 7.17 1.68
N GLY A 17 9.13 6.22 2.49
CA GLY A 17 8.33 5.08 2.03
C GLY A 17 7.00 5.50 1.41
N ILE A 18 6.28 6.45 2.01
CA ILE A 18 5.03 6.98 1.43
C ILE A 18 5.31 7.68 0.11
N PHE A 19 6.35 8.51 0.02
CA PHE A 19 6.71 9.15 -1.24
C PHE A 19 7.14 8.14 -2.30
N TRP A 20 7.77 7.03 -1.90
CA TRP A 20 8.09 5.95 -2.81
C TRP A 20 6.85 5.27 -3.41
N VAL A 21 5.80 5.05 -2.60
CA VAL A 21 4.50 4.56 -3.10
C VAL A 21 3.91 5.52 -4.13
N LEU A 22 4.18 6.82 -4.00
CA LEU A 22 3.76 7.88 -4.93
C LEU A 22 4.79 8.17 -6.03
N GLY A 23 5.81 7.33 -6.20
CA GLY A 23 6.74 7.35 -7.34
C GLY A 23 8.09 8.03 -7.09
N ARG A 24 8.40 8.48 -5.88
CA ARG A 24 9.73 9.02 -5.57
C ARG A 24 10.75 7.89 -5.37
N TYR A 25 11.95 8.01 -5.92
CA TYR A 25 13.00 6.98 -5.80
C TYR A 25 12.66 5.61 -6.44
N ASP A 26 11.60 5.52 -7.25
CA ASP A 26 11.35 4.37 -8.13
C ASP A 26 11.55 4.79 -9.60
N ARG A 27 11.71 3.80 -10.48
CA ARG A 27 11.73 4.01 -11.93
C ARG A 27 10.32 4.06 -12.52
N ALA A 28 10.20 4.50 -13.77
CA ALA A 28 8.95 4.40 -14.52
C ALA A 28 8.56 2.94 -14.80
N TRP A 29 7.26 2.64 -14.68
CA TRP A 29 6.65 1.35 -14.99
C TRP A 29 5.77 1.46 -16.24
N GLY A 30 5.74 0.40 -17.04
CA GLY A 30 4.95 0.32 -18.27
C GLY A 30 3.98 -0.87 -18.27
N PRO A 31 2.91 -0.82 -19.08
CA PRO A 31 2.42 0.34 -19.84
C PRO A 31 1.83 1.42 -18.91
N GLU A 32 1.68 2.64 -19.43
CA GLU A 32 1.01 3.73 -18.73
C GLU A 32 -0.46 3.39 -18.47
N ARG A 33 -0.98 3.76 -17.29
CA ARG A 33 -2.34 3.43 -16.85
C ARG A 33 -3.13 4.69 -16.52
N PRO A 34 -4.46 4.70 -16.78
CA PRO A 34 -5.33 5.76 -16.30
C PRO A 34 -5.14 5.99 -14.79
N ILE A 35 -5.13 7.26 -14.38
CA ILE A 35 -4.93 7.73 -12.99
C ILE A 35 -3.49 7.55 -12.49
N PHE A 36 -2.92 6.35 -12.61
CA PHE A 36 -1.59 6.04 -12.06
C PHE A 36 -0.43 6.54 -12.93
N GLY A 37 -0.66 6.84 -14.21
CA GLY A 37 0.39 7.18 -15.15
C GLY A 37 1.42 6.05 -15.24
N LYS A 38 2.69 6.38 -14.95
CA LYS A 38 3.83 5.43 -14.95
C LYS A 38 4.31 5.03 -13.55
N ILE A 39 3.57 5.38 -12.50
CA ILE A 39 3.88 4.90 -11.14
C ILE A 39 3.70 3.38 -11.09
N ARG A 40 4.51 2.69 -10.28
CA ARG A 40 4.39 1.24 -10.06
C ARG A 40 2.97 0.88 -9.65
N TYR A 41 2.32 0.04 -10.45
CA TYR A 41 0.97 -0.45 -10.15
C TYR A 41 1.00 -1.80 -9.41
N MET A 42 0.20 -1.92 -8.36
CA MET A 42 -0.05 -3.18 -7.63
C MET A 42 -1.55 -3.46 -7.66
N SER A 43 -1.94 -4.72 -7.90
CA SER A 43 -3.34 -5.14 -7.98
C SER A 43 -3.67 -6.25 -7.00
N SER A 44 -4.91 -6.29 -6.52
CA SER A 44 -5.40 -7.35 -5.62
C SER A 44 -5.25 -8.73 -6.24
N ALA A 45 -5.50 -8.89 -7.55
CA ALA A 45 -5.31 -10.14 -8.27
C ALA A 45 -3.85 -10.64 -8.22
N ASN A 46 -2.87 -9.74 -8.36
CA ASN A 46 -1.47 -10.11 -8.24
C ASN A 46 -1.08 -10.41 -6.79
N THR A 47 -1.64 -9.69 -5.81
CA THR A 47 -1.42 -9.95 -4.38
C THR A 47 -1.96 -11.33 -3.99
N LEU A 48 -3.17 -11.69 -4.43
CA LEU A 48 -3.79 -13.00 -4.22
C LEU A 48 -2.94 -14.17 -4.75
N ARG A 49 -2.22 -13.95 -5.85
CA ARG A 49 -1.30 -14.95 -6.42
C ARG A 49 0.00 -15.12 -5.62
N LYS A 50 0.39 -14.12 -4.83
CA LYS A 50 1.68 -14.08 -4.12
C LYS A 50 1.57 -14.39 -2.64
N LEU A 51 0.43 -14.07 -2.02
CA LEU A 51 0.24 -14.12 -0.57
C LEU A 51 -1.03 -14.91 -0.23
N ARG A 52 -1.05 -15.52 0.97
CA ARG A 52 -2.22 -16.23 1.51
C ARG A 52 -3.26 -15.23 2.03
N MET A 53 -3.91 -14.51 1.12
CA MET A 53 -4.83 -13.43 1.50
C MET A 53 -6.10 -13.91 2.19
N SER A 54 -6.56 -15.14 1.93
CA SER A 54 -7.75 -15.70 2.60
C SER A 54 -7.56 -15.75 4.13
N ASP A 55 -6.40 -16.23 4.59
CA ASP A 55 -6.08 -16.30 6.03
C ASP A 55 -5.95 -14.89 6.64
N TYR A 56 -5.32 -13.97 5.89
CA TYR A 56 -5.16 -12.59 6.31
C TYR A 56 -6.52 -11.89 6.48
N LEU A 57 -7.42 -12.04 5.51
CA LEU A 57 -8.76 -11.44 5.53
C LEU A 57 -9.67 -12.11 6.57
N ALA A 58 -9.56 -13.42 6.78
CA ALA A 58 -10.28 -14.09 7.86
C ALA A 58 -9.89 -13.53 9.24
N ARG A 59 -8.61 -13.18 9.43
CA ARG A 59 -8.10 -12.63 10.69
C ARG A 59 -8.42 -11.14 10.89
N PHE A 60 -8.33 -10.33 9.84
CA PHE A 60 -8.35 -8.86 9.95
C PHE A 60 -9.48 -8.17 9.19
N GLY A 61 -10.22 -8.88 8.33
CA GLY A 61 -11.22 -8.28 7.43
C GLY A 61 -12.54 -7.88 8.09
N ALA A 62 -12.83 -8.38 9.29
CA ALA A 62 -14.06 -8.09 10.04
C ALA A 62 -13.86 -7.04 11.16
N GLN A 63 -12.76 -6.27 11.12
CA GLN A 63 -12.53 -5.21 12.09
C GLN A 63 -13.53 -4.08 11.89
N ALA A 64 -14.09 -3.55 12.98
CA ALA A 64 -14.93 -2.36 12.94
C ALA A 64 -14.16 -1.19 12.33
N GLU A 65 -14.86 -0.33 11.59
CA GLU A 65 -14.28 0.92 11.11
C GLU A 65 -13.71 1.68 12.31
N LEU A 66 -12.49 2.18 12.18
CA LEU A 66 -11.79 2.86 13.26
C LEU A 66 -12.45 4.20 13.65
N PHE A 67 -13.53 4.57 12.97
CA PHE A 67 -14.23 5.84 13.10
C PHE A 67 -15.75 5.69 13.24
N ASP A 68 -16.25 4.47 13.53
CA ASP A 68 -17.60 4.28 14.06
C ASP A 68 -17.64 4.54 15.58
#